data_AF-A0A7Z7BLY1-F1
#
_entry.id   AF-A0A7Z7BLY1-F1
#
_cell.length_a   1.000
_cell.length_b   1.000
_cell.length_c   1.000
_cell.angle_alpha   90.00
_cell.angle_beta   90.00
_cell.angle_gamma   90.00
#
_symmetry.space_group_name_H-M   'P 1'
#
loop_
_entity.id
_entity.type
_entity.pdbx_description
1 polymer ?
#
loop_
_entity_poly.entity_id
_entity_poly.type
_entity_poly.pdbx_seq_one_letter_code
_entity_poly.pdbx_strand_id
1 'polypeptide(L)'
;MLCKLTIHIFSGMRDEEAISLPYFCIEAVRKTGRSHYLLRGQTTKLNYGKIRRTGWVTSGEAYEAVIFAQRAAAFTYGSMGCKAGRRDDFMNRYPLFVSAGYLALHGRPPAGTDASQTQRLRITRRFGHLLETALRPVIEDCDVRELEKLTRIASMAN
;
A
#
# COMPACT_ATOMS: atom_id res chain seq x y z
N MET A 1 -4.46 -6.55 -9.42
CA MET A 1 -4.73 -7.38 -8.21
C MET A 1 -3.45 -7.96 -7.63
N LEU A 2 -2.58 -8.60 -8.44
CA LEU A 2 -1.31 -9.19 -7.98
C LEU A 2 -0.42 -8.21 -7.22
N CYS A 3 -0.13 -7.02 -7.76
CA CYS A 3 0.73 -6.04 -7.08
C CYS A 3 0.20 -5.63 -5.70
N LYS A 4 -1.13 -5.44 -5.55
CA LYS A 4 -1.74 -5.12 -4.26
C LYS A 4 -1.51 -6.25 -3.26
N LEU A 5 -1.73 -7.51 -3.67
CA LEU A 5 -1.52 -8.67 -2.81
C LEU A 5 -0.07 -8.79 -2.35
N THR A 6 0.88 -8.65 -3.26
CA THR A 6 2.32 -8.67 -2.93
C THR A 6 2.65 -7.59 -1.91
N ILE A 7 2.23 -6.34 -2.17
CA ILE A 7 2.46 -5.22 -1.24
C ILE A 7 1.83 -5.50 0.14
N HIS A 8 0.60 -6.03 0.17
CA HIS A 8 -0.12 -6.31 1.41
C HIS A 8 0.59 -7.38 2.25
N ILE A 9 0.99 -8.49 1.64
CA ILE A 9 1.67 -9.62 2.30
C ILE A 9 3.01 -9.17 2.91
N PHE A 10 3.81 -8.40 2.18
CA PHE A 10 5.16 -8.03 2.59
C PHE A 10 5.25 -6.74 3.42
N SER A 11 4.13 -6.10 3.74
CA SER A 11 4.11 -4.88 4.56
C SER A 11 3.27 -5.00 5.84
N GLY A 12 2.36 -5.97 5.90
CA GLY A 12 1.44 -6.14 7.03
C GLY A 12 0.45 -4.98 7.22
N MET A 13 0.29 -4.11 6.21
CA MET A 13 -0.73 -3.06 6.24
C MET A 13 -2.15 -3.67 6.16
N ARG A 14 -3.19 -2.91 6.49
CA ARG A 14 -4.58 -3.37 6.27
C ARG A 14 -4.98 -3.22 4.80
N ASP A 15 -6.00 -3.96 4.38
CA ASP A 15 -6.48 -3.92 3.00
C ASP A 15 -6.82 -2.50 2.52
N GLU A 16 -7.45 -1.70 3.38
CA GLU A 16 -7.79 -0.30 3.12
C GLU A 16 -6.57 0.64 3.10
N GLU A 17 -5.50 0.30 3.82
CA GLU A 17 -4.22 1.04 3.76
C GLU A 17 -3.50 0.72 2.45
N ALA A 18 -3.54 -0.55 2.00
CA ALA A 18 -2.97 -0.99 0.74
C ALA A 18 -3.68 -0.39 -0.47
N ILE A 19 -5.02 -0.35 -0.45
CA ILE A 19 -5.79 0.19 -1.57
C ILE A 19 -5.61 1.71 -1.71
N SER A 20 -5.37 2.42 -0.61
CA SER A 20 -5.23 3.89 -0.56
C SER A 20 -3.79 4.38 -0.76
N LEU A 21 -2.85 3.50 -1.13
CA LEU A 21 -1.47 3.91 -1.34
C LEU A 21 -1.35 4.99 -2.43
N PRO A 22 -0.57 6.06 -2.19
CA PRO A 22 -0.26 7.09 -3.19
C PRO A 22 0.65 6.56 -4.30
N TYR A 23 0.65 7.21 -5.46
CA TYR A 23 1.54 6.88 -6.57
C TYR A 23 3.01 6.88 -6.14
N PHE A 24 3.45 7.90 -5.40
CA PHE A 24 4.80 8.01 -4.83
C PHE A 24 4.88 7.43 -3.41
N CYS A 25 4.44 6.18 -3.22
CA CYS A 25 4.43 5.56 -1.90
C CYS A 25 5.72 4.84 -1.51
N ILE A 26 6.66 4.53 -2.41
CA ILE A 26 7.83 3.69 -2.10
C ILE A 26 9.13 4.49 -2.17
N GLU A 27 10.04 4.21 -1.23
CA GLU A 27 11.40 4.74 -1.21
C GLU A 27 12.39 3.61 -0.91
N ALA A 28 13.52 3.59 -1.62
CA ALA A 28 14.65 2.72 -1.32
C ALA A 28 15.71 3.53 -0.56
N VAL A 29 15.98 3.13 0.68
CA VAL A 29 16.98 3.75 1.56
C VAL A 29 18.17 2.80 1.69
N ARG A 30 19.36 3.27 1.30
CA ARG A 30 20.60 2.52 1.53
C ARG A 30 21.21 2.94 2.86
N LYS A 31 21.36 2.00 3.78
CA LYS A 31 22.10 2.19 5.05
C LYS A 31 23.05 1.01 5.24
N THR A 32 24.29 1.30 5.61
CA THR A 32 25.26 0.27 6.02
C THR A 32 25.48 -0.83 4.96
N GLY A 33 25.42 -0.47 3.68
CA GLY A 33 25.56 -1.41 2.55
C GLY A 33 24.33 -2.26 2.23
N ARG A 34 23.23 -2.14 2.99
CA ARG A 34 21.96 -2.84 2.75
C ARG A 34 20.89 -1.88 2.24
N SER A 35 20.07 -2.35 1.30
CA SER A 35 18.89 -1.63 0.83
C SER A 35 17.69 -1.96 1.71
N HIS A 36 17.02 -0.93 2.21
CA HIS A 36 15.76 -1.02 2.93
C HIS A 36 14.67 -0.34 2.13
N TYR A 37 13.48 -0.93 2.06
CA TYR A 37 12.35 -0.38 1.33
C TYR A 37 11.31 0.14 2.30
N LEU A 38 10.90 1.39 2.13
CA LEU A 38 9.92 2.06 2.98
C LEU A 38 8.69 2.45 2.14
N LEU A 39 7.56 1.88 2.48
CA LEU A 39 6.25 2.32 2.01
C LEU A 39 5.79 3.49 2.87
N ARG A 40 5.19 4.50 2.26
CA ARG A 40 4.61 5.70 2.88
C ARG A 40 3.16 5.80 2.46
N GLY A 41 2.29 6.00 3.42
CA GLY A 41 0.85 6.10 3.17
C GLY A 41 0.11 6.71 4.34
N GLN A 42 -1.19 6.42 4.41
CA GLN A 42 -2.10 6.97 5.39
C GLN A 42 -2.73 5.86 6.23
N THR A 43 -2.96 6.16 7.51
CA THR A 43 -3.74 5.31 8.39
C THR A 43 -4.67 6.15 9.25
N THR A 44 -5.81 5.59 9.64
CA THR A 44 -6.74 6.17 10.62
C THR A 44 -6.69 5.44 11.97
N LYS A 45 -5.82 4.41 12.08
CA LYS A 45 -5.60 3.62 13.29
C LYS A 45 -5.30 4.51 14.50
N LEU A 46 -5.98 4.23 15.62
CA LEU A 46 -5.67 4.79 16.94
C LEU A 46 -5.58 6.33 16.98
N ASN A 47 -6.25 7.00 16.04
CA ASN A 47 -6.21 8.46 15.89
C ASN A 47 -7.61 9.06 15.81
N TYR A 48 -8.61 8.45 16.48
CA TYR A 48 -9.99 8.92 16.52
C TYR A 48 -10.61 9.16 15.12
N GLY A 49 -10.24 8.32 14.15
CA GLY A 49 -10.68 8.44 12.76
C GLY A 49 -9.93 9.51 11.94
N LYS A 50 -8.99 10.26 12.52
CA LYS A 50 -8.17 11.24 11.79
C LYS A 50 -7.07 10.54 10.99
N ILE A 51 -6.87 10.99 9.76
CA ILE A 51 -5.80 10.51 8.89
C ILE A 51 -4.44 10.93 9.45
N ARG A 52 -3.51 9.99 9.57
CA ARG A 52 -2.11 10.23 9.87
C ARG A 52 -1.20 9.60 8.83
N ARG A 53 -0.10 10.28 8.51
CA ARG A 53 0.97 9.73 7.68
C ARG A 53 1.69 8.65 8.47
N THR A 54 1.98 7.53 7.83
CA THR A 54 2.71 6.41 8.42
C THR A 54 3.59 5.76 7.37
N GLY A 55 4.56 4.96 7.83
CA GLY A 55 5.39 4.16 6.95
C GLY A 55 5.46 2.69 7.38
N TRP A 56 5.76 1.83 6.41
CA TRP A 56 5.96 0.39 6.61
C TRP A 56 7.27 -0.03 5.97
N VAL A 57 8.09 -0.74 6.73
CA VAL A 57 9.26 -1.42 6.15
C VAL A 57 8.75 -2.62 5.35
N THR A 58 9.31 -2.84 4.17
CA THR A 58 8.88 -3.90 3.27
C THR A 58 10.04 -4.56 2.54
N SER A 59 9.72 -5.56 1.71
CA SER A 59 10.68 -6.37 0.96
C SER A 59 10.97 -5.83 -0.45
N GLY A 60 11.95 -6.42 -1.14
CA GLY A 60 12.25 -6.08 -2.53
C GLY A 60 11.13 -6.46 -3.49
N GLU A 61 10.41 -7.55 -3.22
CA GLU A 61 9.26 -8.00 -4.01
C GLU A 61 8.12 -6.98 -3.95
N ALA A 62 7.87 -6.40 -2.77
CA ALA A 62 6.91 -5.32 -2.63
C ALA A 62 7.36 -4.05 -3.35
N TYR A 63 8.66 -3.72 -3.30
CA TYR A 63 9.23 -2.60 -4.06
C TYR A 63 8.95 -2.77 -5.55
N GLU A 64 9.32 -3.90 -6.14
CA GLU A 64 9.06 -4.20 -7.55
C GLU A 64 7.57 -4.18 -7.88
N ALA A 65 6.72 -4.73 -7.01
CA ALA A 65 5.28 -4.68 -7.17
C ALA A 65 4.72 -3.25 -7.22
N VAL A 66 5.27 -2.32 -6.42
CA VAL A 66 4.94 -0.89 -6.52
C VAL A 66 5.39 -0.32 -7.85
N ILE A 67 6.62 -0.61 -8.31
CA ILE A 67 7.13 -0.11 -9.59
C ILE A 67 6.23 -0.58 -10.76
N PHE A 68 5.80 -1.84 -10.75
CA PHE A 68 4.86 -2.35 -11.75
C PHE A 68 3.50 -1.64 -11.68
N ALA A 69 2.95 -1.44 -10.47
CA ALA A 69 1.70 -0.74 -10.28
C ALA A 69 1.78 0.73 -10.73
N GLN A 70 2.91 1.42 -10.47
CA GLN A 70 3.17 2.78 -10.95
C GLN A 70 3.18 2.87 -12.47
N ARG A 71 3.71 1.87 -13.19
CA ARG A 71 3.68 1.84 -14.66
C ARG A 71 2.25 1.70 -15.18
N ALA A 72 1.45 0.83 -14.59
CA ALA A 72 0.04 0.68 -14.94
C ALA A 72 -0.76 1.97 -14.66
N ALA A 73 -0.52 2.59 -13.50
CA ALA A 73 -1.16 3.85 -13.18
C ALA A 73 -0.72 5.00 -14.10
N ALA A 74 0.57 5.06 -14.47
CA ALA A 74 1.09 6.05 -15.41
C ALA A 74 0.41 5.97 -16.78
N PHE A 75 0.11 4.76 -17.26
CA PHE A 75 -0.66 4.56 -18.49
C PHE A 75 -2.06 5.19 -18.38
N THR A 76 -2.77 4.92 -17.29
CA THR A 76 -4.09 5.52 -17.04
C THR A 76 -4.00 7.04 -16.89
N TYR A 77 -3.03 7.58 -16.16
CA TYR A 77 -2.80 9.02 -16.05
C TYR A 77 -2.50 9.67 -17.41
N GLY A 78 -1.69 9.00 -18.24
CA GLY A 78 -1.41 9.43 -19.60
C GLY A 78 -2.68 9.53 -20.45
N SER A 79 -3.60 8.57 -20.34
CA SER A 79 -4.90 8.62 -21.05
C SER A 79 -5.78 9.80 -20.62
N MET A 80 -5.62 10.27 -19.37
CA MET A 80 -6.32 11.44 -18.84
C MET A 80 -5.58 12.76 -19.13
N GLY A 81 -4.44 12.73 -19.83
CA GLY A 81 -3.62 13.91 -20.08
C GLY A 81 -2.95 14.49 -18.83
N CYS A 82 -2.80 13.70 -17.76
CA CYS A 82 -2.19 14.16 -16.51
C CYS A 82 -0.93 13.35 -16.14
N LYS A 83 -0.08 13.93 -15.30
CA LYS A 83 1.12 13.27 -14.75
C LYS A 83 1.05 13.32 -13.23
N ALA A 84 1.37 12.21 -12.58
CA ALA A 84 1.45 12.17 -11.13
C ALA A 84 2.58 13.10 -10.64
N GLY A 85 2.21 14.08 -9.81
CA GLY A 85 3.16 15.02 -9.19
C GLY A 85 3.63 14.56 -7.81
N ARG A 86 4.90 14.83 -7.46
CA ARG A 86 5.52 14.39 -6.19
C ARG A 86 5.24 15.31 -4.99
N ARG A 87 4.42 16.37 -5.13
CA ARG A 87 4.19 17.32 -4.03
C ARG A 87 3.46 16.61 -2.88
N ASP A 88 4.07 16.66 -1.69
CA ASP A 88 3.69 15.90 -0.48
C ASP A 88 2.25 16.16 0.00
N ASP A 89 1.62 17.27 -0.38
CA ASP A 89 0.25 17.61 0.02
C ASP A 89 -0.85 16.90 -0.80
N PHE A 90 -0.48 16.23 -1.89
CA PHE A 90 -1.44 15.61 -2.82
C PHE A 90 -1.41 14.07 -2.81
N MET A 91 -0.97 13.43 -1.72
CA MET A 91 -0.88 11.96 -1.63
C MET A 91 -2.20 11.23 -2.00
N ASN A 92 -3.36 11.87 -1.92
CA ASN A 92 -4.63 11.25 -2.33
C ASN A 92 -5.11 11.62 -3.75
N ARG A 93 -4.41 12.51 -4.45
CA ARG A 93 -4.80 12.94 -5.80
C ARG A 93 -4.46 11.90 -6.86
N TYR A 94 -3.32 11.24 -6.66
CA TYR A 94 -2.78 10.22 -7.55
C TYR A 94 -2.66 8.89 -6.80
N PRO A 95 -3.73 8.09 -6.67
CA PRO A 95 -3.65 6.75 -6.09
C PRO A 95 -2.80 5.80 -6.95
N LEU A 96 -2.00 4.95 -6.30
CA LEU A 96 -1.23 3.91 -6.97
C LEU A 96 -2.13 2.96 -7.78
N PHE A 97 -3.32 2.66 -7.25
CA PHE A 97 -4.31 1.82 -7.90
C PHE A 97 -5.44 2.66 -8.47
N VAL A 98 -5.17 3.42 -9.54
CA VAL A 98 -6.19 4.23 -10.23
C VAL A 98 -7.19 3.36 -11.00
N SER A 99 -8.46 3.79 -11.05
CA SER A 99 -9.54 3.09 -11.76
C SER A 99 -9.27 2.96 -13.25
N ALA A 100 -9.42 1.76 -13.80
CA ALA A 100 -9.39 1.52 -15.24
C ALA A 100 -10.57 2.18 -16.00
N GLY A 101 -11.61 2.63 -15.29
CA GLY A 101 -12.74 3.36 -15.90
C GLY A 101 -12.32 4.66 -16.58
N TYR A 102 -11.19 5.25 -16.18
CA TYR A 102 -10.64 6.44 -16.83
C TYR A 102 -10.06 6.18 -18.23
N LEU A 103 -9.79 4.92 -18.58
CA LEU A 103 -9.34 4.54 -19.93
C LEU A 103 -10.47 4.63 -20.98
N ALA A 104 -11.72 4.86 -20.57
CA ALA A 104 -12.85 5.08 -21.46
C ALA A 104 -13.13 3.93 -22.47
N LEU A 105 -12.64 2.71 -22.19
CA LEU A 105 -12.72 1.57 -23.11
C LEU A 105 -14.16 1.16 -23.47
N HIS A 106 -15.13 1.48 -22.60
CA HIS A 106 -16.55 1.13 -22.77
C HIS A 106 -17.49 2.33 -22.65
N GLY A 107 -16.99 3.57 -22.76
CA GLY A 107 -17.82 4.77 -22.63
C GLY A 107 -17.06 5.98 -22.10
N ARG A 108 -17.78 7.01 -21.64
CA ARG A 108 -17.13 8.22 -21.12
C ARG A 108 -16.47 7.94 -19.76
N PRO A 109 -15.27 8.49 -19.52
CA PRO A 109 -14.62 8.36 -18.22
C PRO A 109 -15.47 9.04 -17.13
N PRO A 110 -15.31 8.64 -15.85
CA PRO A 110 -16.02 9.25 -14.74
C PRO A 110 -15.86 10.78 -14.74
N ALA A 111 -16.98 11.50 -14.73
CA ALA A 111 -16.97 12.95 -14.61
C ALA A 111 -16.87 13.33 -13.12
N GLY A 112 -15.83 14.07 -12.74
CA GLY A 112 -15.74 14.64 -11.39
C GLY A 112 -14.33 14.67 -10.79
N THR A 113 -14.01 15.87 -10.30
CA THR A 113 -13.07 16.27 -9.24
C THR A 113 -11.57 16.06 -9.43
N ASP A 114 -10.83 16.96 -8.79
CA ASP A 114 -9.38 17.08 -8.76
C ASP A 114 -8.59 15.80 -8.41
N ALA A 115 -9.23 14.78 -7.82
CA ALA A 115 -8.57 13.54 -7.39
C ALA A 115 -9.10 12.32 -8.15
N SER A 116 -8.19 11.49 -8.68
CA SER A 116 -8.57 10.29 -9.42
C SER A 116 -9.12 9.21 -8.49
N GLN A 117 -10.18 8.53 -8.92
CA GLN A 117 -10.76 7.43 -8.17
C GLN A 117 -9.84 6.20 -8.14
N THR A 118 -9.74 5.59 -6.95
CA THR A 118 -9.05 4.32 -6.73
C THR A 118 -9.87 3.15 -7.27
N GLN A 119 -9.22 2.21 -7.95
CA GLN A 119 -9.79 0.94 -8.38
C GLN A 119 -10.19 0.12 -7.16
N ARG A 120 -11.43 -0.39 -7.16
CA ARG A 120 -11.90 -1.34 -6.14
C ARG A 120 -11.27 -2.72 -6.37
N LEU A 121 -10.02 -2.86 -5.96
CA LEU A 121 -9.29 -4.13 -5.94
C LEU A 121 -9.68 -4.94 -4.70
N ARG A 122 -10.92 -5.42 -4.67
CA ARG A 122 -11.37 -6.32 -3.60
C ARG A 122 -10.87 -7.73 -3.88
N ILE A 123 -10.24 -8.32 -2.88
CA ILE A 123 -10.08 -9.77 -2.83
C ILE A 123 -11.50 -10.34 -2.76
N THR A 124 -11.90 -11.12 -3.76
CA THR A 124 -13.26 -11.64 -3.86
C THR A 124 -13.58 -12.51 -2.63
N ARG A 125 -14.69 -12.22 -1.94
CA ARG A 125 -15.18 -13.01 -0.79
C ARG A 125 -15.36 -14.50 -1.11
N ARG A 126 -15.51 -14.86 -2.40
CA ARG A 126 -15.65 -16.25 -2.87
C ARG A 126 -14.46 -17.14 -2.49
N PHE A 127 -13.27 -16.56 -2.33
CA PHE A 127 -12.07 -17.24 -1.83
C PHE A 127 -11.59 -16.71 -0.47
N GLY A 128 -12.42 -15.90 0.21
CA GLY A 128 -12.05 -15.20 1.44
C GLY A 128 -11.53 -16.16 2.50
N HIS A 129 -12.25 -17.26 2.74
CA HIS A 129 -11.86 -18.27 3.73
C HIS A 129 -10.53 -18.98 3.39
N LEU A 130 -10.34 -19.36 2.12
CA LEU A 130 -9.12 -20.05 1.68
C LEU A 130 -7.90 -19.14 1.77
N LEU A 131 -8.06 -17.87 1.37
CA LEU A 131 -6.99 -16.89 1.45
C LEU A 131 -6.70 -16.49 2.90
N GLU A 132 -7.73 -16.30 3.72
CA GLU A 132 -7.57 -16.04 5.15
C GLU A 132 -6.84 -17.21 5.83
N THR A 133 -7.15 -18.45 5.46
CA THR A 133 -6.44 -19.62 6.00
C THR A 133 -4.99 -19.67 5.53
N ALA A 134 -4.72 -19.38 4.26
CA ALA A 134 -3.37 -19.40 3.71
C ALA A 134 -2.49 -18.22 4.17
N LEU A 135 -3.08 -17.06 4.43
CA LEU A 135 -2.37 -15.84 4.83
C LEU A 135 -2.33 -15.62 6.34
N ARG A 136 -3.12 -16.37 7.12
CA ARG A 136 -3.07 -16.28 8.58
C ARG A 136 -1.74 -16.88 9.04
N PRO A 137 -0.84 -16.08 9.63
CA PRO A 137 0.40 -16.62 10.16
C PRO A 137 0.06 -17.63 11.27
N VAL A 138 0.70 -18.80 11.23
CA VAL A 138 0.72 -19.70 12.37
C VAL A 138 1.61 -19.03 13.41
N ILE A 139 1.02 -18.66 14.54
CA ILE A 139 1.74 -18.04 15.64
C ILE A 139 2.23 -19.17 16.54
N GLU A 140 3.54 -19.33 16.63
CA GLU A 140 4.20 -20.30 17.49
C GLU A 140 4.61 -19.67 18.82
N ASP A 141 4.88 -20.50 19.84
CA ASP A 141 5.35 -20.03 21.15
C ASP A 141 6.66 -19.24 21.06
N CYS A 142 7.50 -19.52 20.06
CA CYS A 142 8.74 -18.79 19.82
C CYS A 142 8.47 -17.34 19.38
N ASP A 143 7.46 -17.10 18.55
CA ASP A 143 7.06 -15.77 18.09
C ASP A 143 6.58 -14.91 19.28
N VAL A 144 5.78 -15.51 20.17
CA VAL A 144 5.30 -14.83 21.38
C VAL A 144 6.46 -14.46 22.29
N ARG A 145 7.41 -15.38 22.50
CA ARG A 145 8.61 -15.12 23.32
C ARG A 145 9.52 -14.05 22.70
N GLU A 146 9.61 -13.96 21.39
CA GLU A 146 10.34 -12.89 20.70
C GLU A 146 9.70 -11.53 20.98
N LEU A 147 8.36 -11.44 20.83
CA LEU A 147 7.61 -10.22 21.10
C LEU A 147 7.74 -9.77 22.57
N GLU A 148 7.74 -10.71 23.52
CA GLU A 148 7.98 -10.41 24.93
C GLU A 148 9.39 -9.84 25.18
N LYS A 149 10.42 -10.37 24.52
CA LYS A 149 11.79 -9.84 24.62
C LYS A 149 11.88 -8.42 24.09
N LEU A 150 11.29 -8.15 22.92
CA LEU A 150 11.26 -6.81 22.34
C LEU A 150 10.55 -5.81 23.26
N THR A 151 9.46 -6.23 23.88
CA THR A 151 8.71 -5.40 24.85
C THR A 151 9.55 -5.07 26.08
N ARG A 152 10.28 -6.05 26.63
CA ARG A 152 11.19 -5.84 27.76
C ARG A 152 12.33 -4.89 27.40
N ILE A 153 12.95 -5.05 26.24
CA ILE A 153 14.03 -4.16 25.76
C ILE A 153 13.52 -2.72 25.62
N ALA A 154 12.31 -2.52 25.07
CA ALA A 154 11.71 -1.19 24.94
C ALA A 154 11.40 -0.55 26.31
N SER A 155 11.01 -1.35 27.31
CA SER A 155 10.75 -0.86 28.68
C SER A 155 12.01 -0.49 29.47
N MET A 156 13.17 -1.02 29.10
CA MET A 156 14.46 -0.73 29.75
C MET A 156 15.21 0.45 29.10
N ALA A 157 14.72 0.96 27.97
CA ALA A 157 15.30 2.09 27.23
C ALA A 157 14.63 3.45 27.54
N ASN A 158 13.70 3.47 28.50
CA ASN A 158 13.05 4.66 29.08
C ASN A 158 13.44 4.78 30.55
#